data_AF-A0A0L0WBV4-F1
#
_entry.id   AF-A0A0L0WBV4-F1
#
_cell.length_a   1.000
_cell.length_b   1.000
_cell.length_c   1.000
_cell.angle_alpha   90.00
_cell.angle_beta   90.00
_cell.angle_gamma   90.00
#
_symmetry.space_group_name_H-M   'P 1'
#
loop_
_entity.id
_entity.type
_entity.pdbx_description
1 polymer ?
#
loop_
_entity_poly.entity_id
_entity_poly.type
_entity_poly.pdbx_seq_one_letter_code
_entity_poly.pdbx_strand_id
1 'polypeptide(L)'
;MYSYIELNKIIPSEINFFKKIVENEKDPIKREIFSFGDLTYIMEKINKFPVKSDNYYSLIGDKKLKLLSLLALNYILYKENKNGSNITNLEINPKDFYHCISFIDIFFDYDIPIKDNLKENIIWIFPKLSIKNFISNSIISNYYKDYYFEEDTLNKLIMIMSSFAQYEYKNCDTTIMNQFQGLNYPTLVLANISLYEKGYLKILDEDTGISIMLDANGRKDTGNIFTKDEKKIKESILNIINTMESIQYSINDFS
;
A
#
# COMPACT_ATOMS: atom_id res chain seq x y z
N MET A 1 -41.96 -8.53 -3.59
CA MET A 1 -41.65 -7.36 -4.43
C MET A 1 -40.14 -7.20 -4.42
N TYR A 2 -39.46 -7.56 -5.50
CA TYR A 2 -38.00 -7.42 -5.61
C TYR A 2 -37.70 -5.97 -6.00
N SER A 3 -36.93 -5.25 -5.20
CA SER A 3 -36.46 -3.91 -5.56
C SER A 3 -35.21 -4.04 -6.43
N TYR A 4 -35.29 -3.53 -7.67
CA TYR A 4 -34.12 -3.24 -8.48
C TYR A 4 -33.42 -2.05 -7.85
N ILE A 5 -32.17 -2.20 -7.42
CA ILE A 5 -31.36 -1.06 -6.93
C ILE A 5 -30.17 -0.91 -7.85
N GLU A 6 -30.16 0.16 -8.65
CA GLU A 6 -28.99 0.56 -9.43
C GLU A 6 -27.86 0.96 -8.47
N LEU A 7 -26.73 0.24 -8.56
CA LEU A 7 -25.65 0.24 -7.57
C LEU A 7 -24.59 1.33 -7.76
N ASN A 8 -24.70 2.18 -8.79
CA ASN A 8 -23.86 3.37 -8.91
C ASN A 8 -23.99 4.32 -7.68
N LYS A 9 -24.95 4.09 -6.79
CA LYS A 9 -25.18 4.85 -5.54
C LYS A 9 -24.77 4.14 -4.25
N ILE A 10 -24.22 2.92 -4.29
CA ILE A 10 -24.08 2.04 -3.10
C ILE A 10 -22.63 1.91 -2.57
N ILE A 11 -21.64 2.49 -3.25
CA ILE A 11 -20.27 2.44 -2.76
C ILE A 11 -20.16 3.32 -1.49
N PRO A 12 -19.72 2.76 -0.35
CA PRO A 12 -19.53 3.54 0.88
C PRO A 12 -18.65 4.78 0.65
N SER A 13 -18.96 5.88 1.34
CA SER A 13 -18.31 7.18 1.13
C SER A 13 -16.78 7.15 1.28
N GLU A 14 -16.29 6.33 2.20
CA GLU A 14 -14.89 6.07 2.50
C GLU A 14 -14.17 5.34 1.36
N ILE A 15 -14.85 4.41 0.68
CA ILE A 15 -14.32 3.75 -0.51
C ILE A 15 -14.30 4.73 -1.69
N ASN A 16 -15.33 5.57 -1.83
CA ASN A 16 -15.33 6.63 -2.85
C ASN A 16 -14.20 7.65 -2.63
N PHE A 17 -13.90 7.98 -1.37
CA PHE A 17 -12.77 8.84 -1.03
C PHE A 17 -11.44 8.16 -1.38
N PHE A 18 -11.24 6.92 -0.93
CA PHE A 18 -10.07 6.10 -1.27
C PHE A 18 -9.85 5.97 -2.79
N LYS A 19 -10.92 5.67 -3.55
CA LYS A 19 -10.88 5.58 -5.01
C LYS A 19 -10.31 6.86 -5.63
N LYS A 20 -10.75 8.03 -5.18
CA LYS A 20 -10.23 9.32 -5.70
C LYS A 20 -8.74 9.50 -5.41
N ILE A 21 -8.25 9.04 -4.26
CA ILE A 21 -6.81 9.07 -3.95
C ILE A 21 -6.05 8.22 -4.96
N VAL A 22 -6.47 6.95 -5.11
CA VAL A 22 -5.77 5.97 -5.95
C VAL A 22 -5.84 6.32 -7.44
N GLU A 23 -6.98 6.79 -7.94
CA GLU A 23 -7.14 7.13 -9.36
C GLU A 23 -6.39 8.39 -9.78
N ASN A 24 -6.16 9.31 -8.84
CA ASN A 24 -5.40 10.54 -9.11
C ASN A 24 -3.89 10.33 -9.02
N GLU A 25 -3.44 9.19 -8.45
CA GLU A 25 -2.03 8.87 -8.31
C GLU A 25 -1.60 7.88 -9.41
N LYS A 26 -0.60 8.28 -10.20
CA LYS A 26 -0.05 7.44 -11.28
C LYS A 26 1.06 6.54 -10.78
N ASP A 27 1.73 6.97 -9.71
CA ASP A 27 2.85 6.26 -9.13
C ASP A 27 2.36 5.08 -8.28
N PRO A 28 2.71 3.83 -8.64
CA PRO A 28 2.23 2.65 -7.94
C PRO A 28 2.71 2.58 -6.48
N ILE A 29 3.86 3.18 -6.15
CA ILE A 29 4.34 3.26 -4.77
C ILE A 29 3.54 4.30 -3.99
N LYS A 30 3.31 5.49 -4.56
CA LYS A 30 2.56 6.56 -3.86
C LYS A 30 1.09 6.23 -3.64
N ARG A 31 0.48 5.36 -4.46
CA ARG A 31 -0.88 4.83 -4.22
C ARG A 31 -1.05 4.13 -2.88
N GLU A 32 0.04 3.61 -2.30
CA GLU A 32 0.06 2.92 -1.02
C GLU A 32 0.54 3.82 0.15
N ILE A 33 0.75 5.11 -0.11
CA ILE A 33 1.17 6.09 0.89
C ILE A 33 -0.01 7.00 1.20
N PHE A 34 -0.38 7.09 2.47
CA PHE A 34 -1.52 7.89 2.92
C PHE A 34 -1.06 9.01 3.82
N SER A 35 -1.57 10.22 3.61
CA SER A 35 -1.34 11.31 4.54
C SER A 35 -2.07 11.06 5.87
N PHE A 36 -1.61 11.69 6.94
CA PHE A 36 -2.32 11.65 8.23
C PHE A 36 -3.80 12.07 8.10
N GLY A 37 -4.09 13.08 7.28
CA GLY A 37 -5.45 13.56 7.02
C GLY A 37 -6.32 12.51 6.34
N ASP A 38 -5.79 11.86 5.29
CA ASP A 38 -6.50 10.80 4.57
C ASP A 38 -6.82 9.62 5.48
N LEU A 39 -5.84 9.19 6.28
CA LEU A 39 -6.03 8.10 7.22
C LEU A 39 -7.06 8.43 8.28
N THR A 40 -7.01 9.63 8.87
CA THR A 40 -7.96 10.04 9.90
C THR A 40 -9.38 10.02 9.36
N TYR A 41 -9.60 10.58 8.16
CA TYR A 41 -10.90 10.56 7.50
C TYR A 41 -11.43 9.14 7.25
N ILE A 42 -10.58 8.24 6.75
CA ILE A 42 -10.98 6.86 6.47
C ILE A 42 -11.27 6.12 7.77
N MET A 43 -10.37 6.22 8.75
CA MET A 43 -10.45 5.48 10.01
C MET A 43 -11.64 5.90 10.88
N GLU A 44 -12.09 7.15 10.80
CA GLU A 44 -13.32 7.63 11.45
C GLU A 44 -14.60 7.00 10.86
N LYS A 45 -14.55 6.57 9.60
CA LYS A 45 -15.72 6.07 8.86
C LYS A 45 -15.83 4.55 8.82
N ILE A 46 -14.73 3.84 9.02
CA ILE A 46 -14.72 2.38 9.02
C ILE A 46 -14.99 1.82 10.41
N ASN A 47 -15.71 0.70 10.44
CA ASN A 47 -16.02 -0.04 11.65
C ASN A 47 -15.75 -1.52 11.40
N LYS A 48 -15.59 -2.30 12.49
CA LYS A 48 -15.57 -3.75 12.38
C LYS A 48 -16.88 -4.24 11.76
N PHE A 49 -16.81 -5.29 10.95
CA PHE A 49 -17.98 -5.88 10.29
C PHE A 49 -18.01 -7.40 10.45
N PRO A 50 -19.21 -8.01 10.50
CA PRO A 50 -19.38 -9.44 10.69
C PRO A 50 -19.35 -10.19 9.36
N VAL A 51 -18.80 -11.40 9.38
CA VAL A 51 -18.77 -12.36 8.26
C VAL A 51 -19.15 -13.73 8.78
N LYS A 52 -19.87 -14.53 7.98
CA LYS A 52 -20.17 -15.93 8.33
C LYS A 52 -18.88 -16.75 8.40
N SER A 53 -18.70 -17.49 9.49
CA SER A 53 -17.51 -18.31 9.74
C SER A 53 -17.23 -19.31 8.62
N ASP A 54 -18.27 -19.99 8.14
CA ASP A 54 -18.13 -21.07 7.16
C ASP A 54 -17.62 -20.52 5.83
N ASN A 55 -18.17 -19.38 5.39
CA ASN A 55 -17.73 -18.71 4.18
C ASN A 55 -16.27 -18.25 4.30
N TYR A 56 -15.91 -17.66 5.44
CA TYR A 56 -14.57 -17.14 5.68
C TYR A 56 -13.52 -18.26 5.73
N TYR A 57 -13.71 -19.28 6.58
CA TYR A 57 -12.75 -20.38 6.73
C TYR A 57 -12.66 -21.26 5.50
N SER A 58 -13.70 -21.32 4.66
CA SER A 58 -13.62 -22.02 3.36
C SER A 58 -12.69 -21.33 2.34
N LEU A 59 -12.33 -20.06 2.58
CA LEU A 59 -11.54 -19.23 1.67
C LEU A 59 -10.22 -18.74 2.26
N ILE A 60 -9.98 -18.89 3.57
CA ILE A 60 -8.70 -18.52 4.20
C ILE A 60 -7.56 -19.40 3.65
N GLY A 61 -6.36 -18.83 3.46
CA GLY A 61 -5.20 -19.49 2.85
C GLY A 61 -5.01 -19.11 1.37
N ASP A 62 -4.83 -20.11 0.48
CA ASP A 62 -4.40 -19.93 -0.93
C ASP A 62 -5.35 -19.13 -1.83
N LYS A 63 -6.48 -18.65 -1.32
CA LYS A 63 -7.53 -17.97 -2.08
C LYS A 63 -7.69 -16.49 -1.69
N LYS A 64 -6.58 -15.78 -1.41
CA LYS A 64 -6.57 -14.36 -0.98
C LYS A 64 -7.55 -13.49 -1.77
N LEU A 65 -7.50 -13.51 -3.10
CA LEU A 65 -8.38 -12.67 -3.93
C LEU A 65 -9.87 -13.00 -3.75
N LYS A 66 -10.22 -14.29 -3.62
CA LYS A 66 -11.62 -14.71 -3.40
C LYS A 66 -12.09 -14.32 -2.00
N LEU A 67 -11.22 -14.46 -1.00
CA LEU A 67 -11.50 -13.99 0.36
C LEU A 67 -11.75 -12.49 0.36
N LEU A 68 -10.84 -11.69 -0.19
CA LEU A 68 -11.00 -10.24 -0.27
C LEU A 68 -12.26 -9.82 -1.04
N SER A 69 -12.60 -10.52 -2.14
CA SER A 69 -13.85 -10.29 -2.88
C SER A 69 -15.08 -10.54 -2.01
N LEU A 70 -15.09 -11.64 -1.25
CA LEU A 70 -16.16 -11.93 -0.29
C LEU A 70 -16.23 -10.83 0.78
N LEU A 71 -15.10 -10.42 1.34
CA LEU A 71 -15.05 -9.41 2.39
C LEU A 71 -15.51 -8.03 1.91
N ALA A 72 -15.08 -7.61 0.71
CA ALA A 72 -15.52 -6.36 0.08
C ALA A 72 -17.04 -6.34 -0.08
N LEU A 73 -17.63 -7.44 -0.55
CA LEU A 73 -19.07 -7.58 -0.65
C LEU A 73 -19.76 -7.48 0.72
N ASN A 74 -19.29 -8.24 1.72
CA ASN A 74 -19.87 -8.20 3.07
C ASN A 74 -19.79 -6.80 3.68
N TYR A 75 -18.68 -6.10 3.48
CA TYR A 75 -18.49 -4.74 3.98
C TYR A 75 -19.48 -3.75 3.36
N ILE A 76 -19.66 -3.79 2.03
CA ILE A 76 -20.65 -2.94 1.34
C ILE A 76 -22.05 -3.23 1.88
N LEU A 77 -22.44 -4.50 1.97
CA LEU A 77 -23.75 -4.89 2.48
C LEU A 77 -23.97 -4.47 3.94
N TYR A 78 -22.92 -4.56 4.76
CA TYR A 78 -22.94 -4.14 6.15
C TYR A 78 -23.14 -2.62 6.28
N LYS A 79 -22.38 -1.82 5.53
CA LYS A 79 -22.47 -0.36 5.54
C LYS A 79 -23.85 0.16 5.10
N GLU A 80 -24.49 -0.56 4.19
CA GLU A 80 -25.82 -0.22 3.68
C GLU A 80 -26.97 -0.71 4.58
N ASN A 81 -26.67 -1.32 5.74
CA ASN A 81 -27.65 -1.98 6.60
C ASN A 81 -28.49 -3.05 5.87
N LYS A 82 -27.92 -3.72 4.87
CA LYS A 82 -28.58 -4.75 4.05
C LYS A 82 -28.24 -6.17 4.48
N ASN A 83 -27.76 -6.34 5.71
CA ASN A 83 -27.49 -7.65 6.31
C ASN A 83 -28.80 -8.45 6.41
N GLY A 84 -28.91 -9.54 5.66
CA GLY A 84 -30.09 -10.42 5.67
C GLY A 84 -31.14 -10.14 4.59
N SER A 85 -30.93 -9.15 3.71
CA SER A 85 -31.75 -9.01 2.50
C SER A 85 -31.37 -10.09 1.48
N ASN A 86 -32.36 -10.77 0.88
CA ASN A 86 -32.18 -11.61 -0.31
C ASN A 86 -31.83 -10.74 -1.51
N ILE A 87 -30.58 -10.25 -1.56
CA ILE A 87 -30.04 -9.54 -2.71
C ILE A 87 -29.69 -10.61 -3.72
N THR A 88 -30.60 -10.81 -4.67
CA THR A 88 -30.44 -11.84 -5.71
C THR A 88 -29.49 -11.40 -6.81
N ASN A 89 -29.33 -10.09 -7.04
CA ASN A 89 -28.40 -9.53 -8.01
C ASN A 89 -27.76 -8.24 -7.46
N LEU A 90 -26.43 -8.20 -7.46
CA LEU A 90 -25.64 -7.05 -7.07
C LEU A 90 -24.68 -6.71 -8.22
N GLU A 91 -25.12 -5.81 -9.10
CA GLU A 91 -24.34 -5.27 -10.22
C GLU A 91 -23.39 -4.14 -9.76
N ILE A 92 -22.21 -4.47 -9.26
CA ILE A 92 -21.14 -3.46 -9.05
C ILE A 92 -20.28 -3.39 -10.32
N ASN A 93 -19.93 -2.17 -10.75
CA ASN A 93 -18.95 -1.98 -11.81
C ASN A 93 -17.62 -2.70 -11.44
N PRO A 94 -17.04 -3.53 -12.32
CA PRO A 94 -15.84 -4.29 -12.00
C PRO A 94 -14.67 -3.45 -11.45
N LYS A 95 -14.48 -2.23 -11.98
CA LYS A 95 -13.44 -1.31 -11.51
C LYS A 95 -13.71 -0.80 -10.09
N ASP A 96 -14.95 -0.48 -9.80
CA ASP A 96 -15.35 -0.06 -8.44
C ASP A 96 -15.21 -1.21 -7.45
N PHE A 97 -15.56 -2.42 -7.86
CA PHE A 97 -15.38 -3.60 -7.02
C PHE A 97 -13.90 -3.89 -6.73
N TYR A 98 -13.02 -3.67 -7.71
CA TYR A 98 -11.58 -3.73 -7.51
C TYR A 98 -11.11 -2.74 -6.42
N HIS A 99 -11.58 -1.49 -6.45
CA HIS A 99 -11.28 -0.52 -5.39
C HIS A 99 -11.83 -0.94 -4.03
N CYS A 100 -12.99 -1.60 -3.98
CA CYS A 100 -13.52 -2.15 -2.73
C CYS A 100 -12.62 -3.27 -2.20
N ILE A 101 -12.11 -4.15 -3.07
CA ILE A 101 -11.17 -5.21 -2.72
C ILE A 101 -9.88 -4.61 -2.14
N SER A 102 -9.26 -3.66 -2.85
CA SER A 102 -8.04 -2.99 -2.38
C SER A 102 -8.26 -2.25 -1.06
N PHE A 103 -9.43 -1.63 -0.86
CA PHE A 103 -9.78 -0.97 0.39
C PHE A 103 -9.79 -1.95 1.58
N ILE A 104 -10.35 -3.16 1.40
CA ILE A 104 -10.30 -4.18 2.45
C ILE A 104 -8.85 -4.61 2.74
N ASP A 105 -8.06 -4.84 1.69
CA ASP A 105 -6.67 -5.31 1.84
C ASP A 105 -5.82 -4.31 2.65
N ILE A 106 -6.01 -3.02 2.38
CA ILE A 106 -5.24 -1.95 3.02
C ILE A 106 -5.73 -1.68 4.44
N PHE A 107 -7.05 -1.53 4.66
CA PHE A 107 -7.57 -0.93 5.89
C PHE A 107 -8.08 -1.92 6.95
N PHE A 108 -8.06 -3.23 6.70
CA PHE A 108 -8.59 -4.22 7.63
C PHE A 108 -7.60 -5.34 7.95
N ASP A 109 -7.60 -5.78 9.21
CA ASP A 109 -6.92 -6.99 9.67
C ASP A 109 -7.84 -8.19 9.41
N TYR A 110 -7.78 -8.72 8.19
CA TYR A 110 -8.61 -9.85 7.78
C TYR A 110 -7.92 -11.20 7.94
N ASP A 111 -6.60 -11.26 8.10
CA ASP A 111 -5.85 -12.51 8.33
C ASP A 111 -5.84 -12.93 9.82
N ILE A 112 -6.16 -12.01 10.72
CA ILE A 112 -6.21 -12.24 12.17
C ILE A 112 -7.62 -11.91 12.69
N PRO A 113 -8.65 -12.65 12.27
CA PRO A 113 -9.99 -12.29 12.65
C PRO A 113 -10.34 -12.80 14.06
N ILE A 114 -11.31 -12.16 14.71
CA ILE A 114 -11.75 -12.56 16.06
C ILE A 114 -13.10 -13.26 15.96
N LYS A 115 -13.16 -14.51 16.42
CA LYS A 115 -14.42 -15.27 16.55
C LYS A 115 -15.27 -14.69 17.68
N ASP A 116 -16.57 -14.54 17.43
CA ASP A 116 -17.49 -14.13 18.49
C ASP A 116 -17.77 -15.31 19.43
N ASN A 117 -17.34 -15.19 20.68
CA ASN A 117 -17.57 -16.23 21.69
C ASN A 117 -19.07 -16.49 21.97
N LEU A 118 -19.95 -15.55 21.63
CA LEU A 118 -21.39 -15.65 21.83
C LEU A 118 -22.15 -16.12 20.58
N LYS A 119 -21.52 -16.04 19.40
CA LYS A 119 -22.10 -16.44 18.11
C LYS A 119 -21.10 -17.28 17.35
N GLU A 120 -21.18 -18.60 17.51
CA GLU A 120 -20.23 -19.56 16.94
C GLU A 120 -20.05 -19.43 15.41
N ASN A 121 -21.01 -18.81 14.72
CA ASN A 121 -21.05 -18.69 13.26
C ASN A 121 -20.61 -17.32 12.72
N ILE A 122 -20.11 -16.41 13.56
CA ILE A 122 -19.69 -15.06 13.15
C ILE A 122 -18.22 -14.83 13.45
N ILE A 123 -17.56 -14.26 12.44
CA ILE A 123 -16.20 -13.76 12.51
C ILE A 123 -16.24 -12.24 12.33
N TRP A 124 -15.55 -11.51 13.19
CA TRP A 124 -15.44 -10.06 13.10
C TRP A 124 -14.13 -9.67 12.42
N ILE A 125 -14.24 -8.87 11.37
CA ILE A 125 -13.10 -8.27 10.66
C ILE A 125 -12.89 -6.86 11.19
N PHE A 126 -11.70 -6.56 11.70
CA PHE A 126 -11.41 -5.31 12.38
C PHE A 126 -10.62 -4.34 11.49
N PRO A 127 -10.83 -3.02 11.65
CA PRO A 127 -9.93 -2.03 11.09
C PRO A 127 -8.49 -2.26 11.56
N LYS A 128 -7.53 -2.11 10.65
CA LYS A 128 -6.13 -2.46 10.83
C LYS A 128 -5.49 -1.74 12.02
N LEU A 129 -4.91 -2.52 12.93
CA LEU A 129 -4.37 -2.00 14.20
C LEU A 129 -3.14 -1.11 14.00
N SER A 130 -2.28 -1.42 13.04
CA SER A 130 -1.09 -0.62 12.75
C SER A 130 -1.44 0.82 12.34
N ILE A 131 -2.52 1.00 11.56
CA ILE A 131 -3.02 2.33 11.17
C ILE A 131 -3.55 3.09 12.40
N LYS A 132 -4.30 2.42 13.28
CA LYS A 132 -4.76 3.04 14.54
C LYS A 132 -3.60 3.49 15.40
N ASN A 133 -2.58 2.64 15.56
CA ASN A 133 -1.39 2.96 16.32
C ASN A 133 -0.63 4.13 15.70
N PHE A 134 -0.52 4.21 14.37
CA PHE A 134 0.07 5.35 13.67
C PHE A 134 -0.65 6.66 13.98
N ILE A 135 -1.99 6.68 13.89
CA ILE A 135 -2.80 7.88 14.18
C ILE A 135 -2.62 8.28 15.65
N SER A 136 -2.79 7.33 16.58
CA SER A 136 -2.66 7.59 18.02
C SER A 136 -1.27 8.10 18.38
N ASN A 137 -0.21 7.49 17.85
CA ASN A 137 1.16 7.93 18.11
C ASN A 137 1.43 9.33 17.54
N SER A 138 0.89 9.65 16.36
CA SER A 138 1.04 10.98 15.76
C SER A 138 0.39 12.07 16.60
N ILE A 139 -0.77 11.79 17.20
CA ILE A 139 -1.47 12.71 18.12
C ILE A 139 -0.73 12.82 19.46
N ILE A 140 -0.33 11.71 20.08
CA ILE A 140 0.27 11.68 21.42
C ILE A 140 1.67 12.28 21.43
N SER A 141 2.48 12.00 20.40
CA SER A 141 3.89 12.39 20.38
C SER A 141 4.14 13.86 19.98
N ASN A 142 3.10 14.61 19.59
CA ASN A 142 3.23 15.92 18.91
C ASN A 142 4.18 15.90 17.70
N TYR A 143 4.54 14.71 17.21
CA TYR A 143 5.41 14.48 16.08
C TYR A 143 4.57 13.88 14.97
N TYR A 144 3.91 14.75 14.20
CA TYR A 144 3.16 14.34 13.03
C TYR A 144 4.15 13.71 12.03
N LYS A 145 4.06 12.39 11.89
CA LYS A 145 4.53 11.77 10.65
C LYS A 145 3.49 12.13 9.61
N ASP A 146 3.93 12.83 8.56
CA ASP A 146 3.03 13.32 7.53
C ASP A 146 2.37 12.17 6.75
N TYR A 147 3.05 11.02 6.68
CA TYR A 147 2.69 9.88 5.85
C TYR A 147 2.76 8.54 6.60
N TYR A 148 1.84 7.66 6.25
CA TYR A 148 1.83 6.24 6.60
C TYR A 148 2.02 5.40 5.34
N PHE A 149 2.78 4.31 5.49
CA PHE A 149 2.95 3.26 4.50
C PHE A 149 3.30 1.95 5.22
N GLU A 150 3.03 0.82 4.58
CA GLU A 150 3.43 -0.49 5.11
C GLU A 150 4.88 -0.81 4.74
N GLU A 151 5.52 -1.71 5.50
CA GLU A 151 6.90 -2.12 5.24
C GLU A 151 7.07 -2.67 3.81
N ASP A 152 6.09 -3.42 3.32
CA ASP A 152 6.08 -3.93 1.95
C ASP A 152 6.11 -2.83 0.89
N THR A 153 5.50 -1.67 1.13
CA THR A 153 5.56 -0.53 0.22
C THR A 153 6.99 0.01 0.10
N LEU A 154 7.70 0.11 1.23
CA LEU A 154 9.12 0.49 1.22
C LEU A 154 9.98 -0.59 0.53
N ASN A 155 9.68 -1.87 0.80
CA ASN A 155 10.41 -2.98 0.20
C ASN A 155 10.27 -2.96 -1.34
N LYS A 156 9.05 -2.75 -1.86
CA LYS A 156 8.80 -2.58 -3.30
C LYS A 156 9.62 -1.43 -3.89
N LEU A 157 9.62 -0.27 -3.24
CA LEU A 157 10.42 0.88 -3.69
C LEU A 157 11.91 0.53 -3.76
N ILE A 158 12.46 -0.08 -2.72
CA ILE A 158 13.87 -0.48 -2.70
C ILE A 158 14.15 -1.47 -3.84
N MET A 159 13.32 -2.50 -4.02
CA MET A 159 13.50 -3.47 -5.12
C MET A 159 13.51 -2.81 -6.50
N ILE A 160 12.63 -1.84 -6.74
CA ILE A 160 12.58 -1.07 -7.99
C ILE A 160 13.89 -0.26 -8.16
N MET A 161 14.31 0.46 -7.12
CA MET A 161 15.51 1.31 -7.16
C MET A 161 16.81 0.50 -7.25
N SER A 162 16.85 -0.69 -6.64
CA SER A 162 17.93 -1.66 -6.78
C SER A 162 18.04 -2.16 -8.22
N SER A 163 16.91 -2.57 -8.82
CA SER A 163 16.89 -3.01 -10.22
C SER A 163 17.31 -1.89 -11.17
N PHE A 164 16.90 -0.65 -10.89
CA PHE A 164 17.32 0.53 -11.65
C PHE A 164 18.81 0.83 -11.49
N ALA A 165 19.33 0.82 -10.27
CA ALA A 165 20.75 1.02 -10.00
C ALA A 165 21.61 -0.02 -10.74
N GLN A 166 21.20 -1.30 -10.77
CA GLN A 166 21.89 -2.32 -11.58
C GLN A 166 21.87 -2.01 -13.07
N TYR A 167 20.74 -1.53 -13.60
CA TYR A 167 20.64 -1.08 -14.98
C TYR A 167 21.61 0.08 -15.24
N GLU A 168 21.70 1.06 -14.33
CA GLU A 168 22.65 2.17 -14.43
C GLU A 168 24.09 1.67 -14.46
N TYR A 169 24.50 0.76 -13.57
CA TYR A 169 25.86 0.17 -13.60
C TYR A 169 26.19 -0.49 -14.93
N LYS A 170 25.25 -1.25 -15.50
CA LYS A 170 25.46 -1.99 -16.74
C LYS A 170 25.57 -1.08 -17.97
N ASN A 171 24.97 0.11 -17.92
CA ASN A 171 24.85 1.00 -19.08
C ASN A 171 25.62 2.32 -18.92
N CYS A 172 26.21 2.60 -17.76
CA CYS A 172 27.08 3.74 -17.57
C CYS A 172 28.41 3.54 -18.30
N ASP A 173 28.91 4.61 -18.92
CA ASP A 173 30.23 4.63 -19.50
C ASP A 173 31.29 4.40 -18.40
N THR A 174 32.07 3.33 -18.54
CA THR A 174 33.17 2.97 -17.62
C THR A 174 34.13 4.12 -17.35
N THR A 175 34.28 5.04 -18.31
CA THR A 175 35.13 6.22 -18.19
C THR A 175 34.59 7.22 -17.16
N ILE A 176 33.27 7.35 -17.05
CA ILE A 176 32.57 8.21 -16.08
C ILE A 176 32.62 7.57 -14.69
N MET A 177 32.43 6.26 -14.59
CA MET A 177 32.48 5.53 -13.31
C MET A 177 33.84 5.64 -12.62
N ASN A 178 34.93 5.59 -13.40
CA ASN A 178 36.28 5.76 -12.90
C ASN A 178 36.57 7.20 -12.40
N GLN A 179 35.88 8.22 -12.91
CA GLN A 179 36.04 9.62 -12.47
C GLN A 179 35.36 9.92 -11.13
N PHE A 180 34.24 9.26 -10.83
CA PHE A 180 33.49 9.46 -9.59
C PHE A 180 33.92 8.53 -8.43
N GLN A 181 35.08 7.86 -8.56
CA GLN A 181 35.51 6.80 -7.62
C GLN A 181 34.46 5.70 -7.41
N GLY A 182 33.53 5.52 -8.35
CA GLY A 182 32.37 4.65 -8.25
C GLY A 182 31.49 4.96 -7.04
N LEU A 183 30.27 5.49 -7.25
CA LEU A 183 29.24 5.22 -6.24
C LEU A 183 29.20 3.71 -6.06
N ASN A 184 29.22 3.22 -4.82
CA ASN A 184 28.97 1.82 -4.56
C ASN A 184 27.46 1.53 -4.67
N TYR A 185 27.10 0.26 -4.89
CA TYR A 185 25.72 -0.10 -5.21
C TYR A 185 24.71 0.27 -4.12
N PRO A 186 24.96 0.00 -2.81
CA PRO A 186 24.07 0.47 -1.75
C PRO A 186 23.88 1.99 -1.72
N THR A 187 24.95 2.77 -1.87
CA THR A 187 24.88 4.24 -1.94
C THR A 187 24.06 4.69 -3.16
N LEU A 188 24.18 4.03 -4.31
CA LEU A 188 23.42 4.38 -5.51
C LEU A 188 21.92 4.13 -5.33
N VAL A 189 21.54 3.00 -4.70
CA VAL A 189 20.14 2.73 -4.36
C VAL A 189 19.57 3.81 -3.45
N LEU A 190 20.32 4.21 -2.41
CA LEU A 190 19.90 5.29 -1.51
C LEU A 190 19.77 6.64 -2.23
N ALA A 191 20.70 6.95 -3.14
CA ALA A 191 20.65 8.16 -3.96
C ALA A 191 19.40 8.17 -4.86
N ASN A 192 19.07 7.04 -5.51
CA ASN A 192 17.89 6.92 -6.35
C ASN A 192 16.59 7.07 -5.56
N ILE A 193 16.48 6.49 -4.37
CA ILE A 193 15.34 6.74 -3.47
C ILE A 193 15.24 8.24 -3.13
N SER A 194 16.37 8.88 -2.85
CA SER A 194 16.40 10.32 -2.54
C SER A 194 15.99 11.18 -3.74
N LEU A 195 16.36 10.80 -4.97
CA LEU A 195 15.95 11.48 -6.20
C LEU A 195 14.47 11.28 -6.50
N TYR A 196 13.95 10.09 -6.22
CA TYR A 196 12.54 9.75 -6.30
C TYR A 196 11.68 10.60 -5.36
N GLU A 197 12.07 10.73 -4.09
CA GLU A 197 11.36 11.60 -3.13
C GLU A 197 11.42 13.08 -3.51
N LYS A 198 12.50 13.51 -4.19
CA LYS A 198 12.64 14.87 -4.72
C LYS A 198 11.92 15.07 -6.06
N GLY A 199 11.20 14.06 -6.56
CA GLY A 199 10.43 14.14 -7.80
C GLY A 199 11.27 14.14 -9.09
N TYR A 200 12.58 13.91 -9.01
CA TYR A 200 13.46 13.79 -10.19
C TYR A 200 13.35 12.41 -10.85
N LEU A 201 13.01 11.38 -10.09
CA LEU A 201 12.64 10.08 -10.62
C LEU A 201 11.15 9.85 -10.38
N LYS A 202 10.46 9.36 -11.41
CA LYS A 202 9.05 8.98 -11.36
C LYS A 202 8.91 7.51 -11.71
N ILE A 203 8.09 6.80 -10.94
CA ILE A 203 7.73 5.42 -11.21
C ILE A 203 6.38 5.43 -11.92
N LEU A 204 6.28 4.78 -13.06
CA LEU A 204 5.04 4.65 -13.82
C LEU A 204 4.69 3.18 -13.99
N ASP A 205 3.40 2.90 -13.88
CA ASP A 205 2.81 1.59 -14.11
C ASP A 205 2.42 1.48 -15.60
N GLU A 206 3.04 0.55 -16.32
CA GLU A 206 2.83 0.30 -17.75
C GLU A 206 2.30 -1.13 -17.97
N ASP A 207 1.62 -1.37 -19.10
CA ASP A 207 0.99 -2.68 -19.40
C ASP A 207 1.98 -3.86 -19.33
N THR A 208 3.27 -3.61 -19.57
CA THR A 208 4.33 -4.62 -19.60
C THR A 208 5.26 -4.60 -18.38
N GLY A 209 5.05 -3.69 -17.42
CA GLY A 209 5.90 -3.60 -16.23
C GLY A 209 5.98 -2.20 -15.63
N ILE A 210 7.09 -1.92 -14.95
CA ILE A 210 7.32 -0.63 -14.29
C ILE A 210 8.38 0.13 -15.09
N SER A 211 8.11 1.40 -15.42
CA SER A 211 9.12 2.29 -16.00
C SER A 211 9.58 3.35 -15.00
N ILE A 212 10.83 3.77 -15.15
CA ILE A 212 11.44 4.86 -14.39
C ILE A 212 11.73 5.99 -15.36
N MET A 213 11.11 7.14 -15.12
CA MET A 213 11.27 8.34 -15.92
C MET A 213 12.03 9.40 -15.13
N LEU A 214 13.00 10.02 -15.78
CA LEU A 214 13.71 11.17 -15.25
C LEU A 214 12.92 12.45 -15.58
N ASP A 215 12.55 13.21 -14.56
CA ASP A 215 11.90 14.51 -14.71
C ASP A 215 12.89 15.63 -14.34
N ALA A 216 13.45 16.26 -15.36
CA ALA A 216 14.38 17.38 -15.20
C ALA A 216 13.74 18.61 -14.55
N ASN A 217 12.41 18.69 -14.54
CA ASN A 217 11.66 19.73 -13.84
C ASN A 217 11.23 19.30 -12.43
N GLY A 218 11.78 18.20 -11.90
CA GLY A 218 11.56 17.75 -10.53
C GLY A 218 11.66 18.91 -9.55
N ARG A 219 10.53 19.27 -8.95
CA ARG A 219 10.46 20.22 -7.84
C ARG A 219 10.48 19.42 -6.54
N LYS A 220 10.78 20.06 -5.40
CA LYS A 220 10.56 19.53 -4.05
C LYS A 220 9.06 19.27 -3.82
N ASP A 221 8.49 18.34 -4.56
CA ASP A 221 7.17 17.80 -4.34
C ASP A 221 7.39 16.51 -3.56
N THR A 222 6.90 16.51 -2.34
CA THR A 222 6.95 15.47 -1.32
C THR A 222 8.12 15.59 -0.34
N GLY A 223 7.79 15.57 0.95
CA GLY A 223 8.77 15.57 2.04
C GLY A 223 9.59 14.28 2.01
N ASN A 224 10.64 14.21 2.83
CA ASN A 224 11.41 12.98 3.03
C ASN A 224 10.49 11.90 3.63
N ILE A 225 9.75 11.12 2.81
CA ILE A 225 8.73 10.15 3.24
C ILE A 225 9.42 8.95 3.92
N PHE A 226 10.38 8.37 3.21
CA PHE A 226 11.18 7.20 3.55
C PHE A 226 12.53 7.60 4.15
N THR A 227 13.20 8.63 3.62
CA THR A 227 14.58 9.00 4.04
C THR A 227 14.66 9.78 5.36
N LYS A 228 13.53 10.10 6.00
CA LYS A 228 13.52 10.79 7.30
C LYS A 228 14.22 10.00 8.41
N ASP A 229 14.20 8.67 8.33
CA ASP A 229 14.97 7.77 9.20
C ASP A 229 16.08 7.10 8.40
N GLU A 230 17.20 7.81 8.24
CA GLU A 230 18.33 7.40 7.41
C GLU A 230 18.91 6.04 7.84
N LYS A 231 18.91 5.75 9.14
CA LYS A 231 19.39 4.46 9.64
C LYS A 231 18.47 3.33 9.20
N LYS A 232 17.16 3.47 9.41
CA LYS A 232 16.18 2.44 9.04
C LYS A 232 16.18 2.18 7.53
N ILE A 233 16.24 3.23 6.70
CA ILE A 233 16.28 3.06 5.24
C ILE A 233 17.54 2.32 4.79
N LYS A 234 18.71 2.64 5.35
CA LYS A 234 19.98 1.95 5.05
C LYS A 234 19.91 0.46 5.44
N GLU A 235 19.41 0.16 6.64
CA GLU A 235 19.22 -1.22 7.09
C GLU A 235 18.25 -1.99 6.18
N SER A 236 17.16 -1.36 5.75
CA SER A 236 16.17 -1.95 4.83
C SER A 236 16.77 -2.22 3.45
N ILE A 237 17.57 -1.28 2.92
CA ILE A 237 18.29 -1.43 1.65
C ILE A 237 19.20 -2.66 1.72
N LEU A 238 20.06 -2.75 2.75
CA LEU A 238 20.99 -3.88 2.92
C LEU A 238 20.26 -5.22 2.99
N ASN A 239 19.18 -5.29 3.76
CA ASN A 239 18.39 -6.52 3.89
C ASN A 239 17.89 -7.00 2.52
N ILE A 240 17.35 -6.10 1.70
CA ILE A 240 16.78 -6.43 0.40
C ILE A 240 17.87 -6.78 -0.61
N ILE A 241 18.90 -5.96 -0.77
CA ILE A 241 19.95 -6.22 -1.78
C ILE A 241 20.75 -7.48 -1.45
N ASN A 242 21.07 -7.72 -0.18
CA ASN A 242 21.80 -8.93 0.23
C ASN A 242 20.96 -10.19 -0.03
N THR A 243 19.65 -10.11 0.16
CA THR A 243 18.72 -11.20 -0.15
C THR A 243 18.61 -11.45 -1.66
N MET A 244 18.51 -10.38 -2.46
CA MET A 244 18.38 -10.47 -3.92
C MET A 244 19.66 -10.98 -4.60
N GLU A 245 20.84 -10.54 -4.13
CA GLU A 245 22.11 -10.78 -4.82
C GLU A 245 22.94 -11.90 -4.19
N SER A 246 22.54 -12.42 -3.02
CA SER A 246 23.37 -13.36 -2.23
C SER A 246 24.76 -12.79 -1.90
N ILE A 247 24.85 -11.48 -1.72
CA ILE A 247 26.06 -10.72 -1.34
C ILE A 247 25.92 -10.26 0.14
N GLN A 248 27.03 -9.89 0.79
CA GLN A 248 27.03 -9.36 2.15
C GLN A 248 27.55 -7.91 2.20
N TYR A 249 26.75 -6.97 1.69
CA TYR A 249 26.95 -5.55 1.97
C TYR A 249 26.67 -5.25 3.44
N SER A 250 27.37 -4.25 3.98
CA SER A 250 27.32 -3.77 5.35
C SER A 250 26.99 -2.28 5.42
N ILE A 251 26.74 -1.77 6.62
CA ILE A 251 26.45 -0.34 6.82
C ILE A 251 27.60 0.57 6.39
N ASN A 252 28.84 0.06 6.39
CA ASN A 252 30.03 0.82 6.00
C ASN A 252 30.10 1.06 4.48
N ASP A 253 29.31 0.30 3.72
CA ASP A 253 29.18 0.42 2.28
C ASP A 253 28.22 1.56 1.88
N PHE A 254 27.85 2.49 2.77
CA PHE A 254 27.14 3.72 2.42
C PHE A 254 28.05 4.96 2.39
N SER A 255 29.33 4.76 2.06
CA SER A 255 30.36 5.82 1.99
C SER A 255 30.37 6.59 0.68
#